data_AF-A0A4Q5XSQ7-F1
#
_entry.id   AF-A0A4Q5XSQ7-F1
#
_cell.length_a   1.000
_cell.length_b   1.000
_cell.length_c   1.000
_cell.angle_alpha   90.00
_cell.angle_beta   90.00
_cell.angle_gamma   90.00
#
_symmetry.space_group_name_H-M   'P 1'
#
loop_
_entity.id
_entity.type
_entity.pdbx_description
1 polymer ?
#
loop_
_entity_poly.entity_id
_entity_poly.type
_entity_poly.pdbx_seq_one_letter_code
_entity_poly.pdbx_strand_id
1 'polypeptide(L)'
;MIRFAFLFGLLAAACSPAPAPPQPEVAGPVDLKALEAAHDWQNEPGEKLNADWNSGVKALLGKMSRLDAIAAIEEAGFSCIYGEAHQDYPDPMAVCSRSFATRACQMDWEISSTADKGMVLDVDGSYRRDCVGTDQDWPDAVKSAIDEQLAPVQPPQ
;
A
#
# COMPACT_ATOMS: atom_id res chain seq x y z
N MET A 1 -8.72 -61.73 -55.53
CA MET A 1 -7.59 -62.36 -54.83
C MET A 1 -6.65 -61.26 -54.35
N ILE A 2 -5.97 -61.52 -53.22
CA ILE A 2 -4.93 -60.71 -52.55
C ILE A 2 -5.46 -59.74 -51.48
N ARG A 3 -5.35 -60.27 -50.25
CA ARG A 3 -5.39 -59.63 -48.94
C ARG A 3 -4.10 -58.82 -48.72
N PHE A 4 -4.19 -57.65 -48.09
CA PHE A 4 -3.22 -57.21 -47.11
C PHE A 4 -3.95 -56.45 -45.99
N ALA A 5 -3.97 -57.08 -44.82
CA ALA A 5 -4.22 -56.42 -43.56
C ALA A 5 -3.00 -55.53 -43.23
N PHE A 6 -3.17 -54.42 -42.52
CA PHE A 6 -2.68 -54.29 -41.16
C PHE A 6 -3.11 -52.96 -40.52
N LEU A 7 -3.60 -53.13 -39.29
CA LEU A 7 -3.82 -52.20 -38.19
C LEU A 7 -3.24 -50.78 -38.33
N PHE A 8 -4.10 -49.77 -38.12
CA PHE A 8 -3.69 -48.44 -37.66
C PHE A 8 -4.41 -48.11 -36.35
N GLY A 9 -3.60 -47.67 -35.39
CA GLY A 9 -3.84 -47.78 -33.96
C GLY A 9 -4.88 -46.82 -33.40
N LEU A 10 -5.61 -47.33 -32.40
CA LEU A 10 -6.16 -46.52 -31.32
C LEU A 10 -5.02 -45.81 -30.60
N LEU A 11 -5.11 -44.48 -30.47
CA LEU A 11 -4.50 -43.71 -29.38
C LEU A 11 -5.16 -42.33 -29.33
N ALA A 12 -6.42 -42.29 -28.87
CA ALA A 12 -7.02 -41.08 -28.34
C ALA A 12 -6.68 -41.03 -26.83
N ALA A 13 -5.45 -40.63 -26.51
CA ALA A 13 -5.05 -40.36 -25.13
C ALA A 13 -5.45 -38.90 -24.80
N ALA A 14 -6.33 -38.78 -23.82
CA ALA A 14 -6.88 -37.54 -23.30
C ALA A 14 -5.77 -36.58 -22.82
N CYS A 15 -5.74 -35.37 -23.36
CA CYS A 15 -5.05 -34.24 -22.74
C CYS A 15 -5.92 -33.70 -21.59
N SER A 16 -5.93 -34.38 -20.45
CA SER A 16 -6.29 -33.72 -19.19
C SER A 16 -5.10 -32.89 -18.74
N PRO A 17 -5.22 -31.57 -18.52
CA PRO A 17 -4.14 -30.80 -17.93
C PRO A 17 -3.91 -31.33 -16.52
N ALA A 18 -2.70 -31.85 -16.27
CA ALA A 18 -2.27 -32.19 -14.93
C ALA A 18 -2.33 -30.92 -14.05
N PRO A 19 -2.76 -31.02 -12.78
CA PRO A 19 -2.72 -29.89 -11.87
C PRO A 19 -1.29 -29.35 -11.79
N ALA A 20 -1.14 -28.05 -12.03
CA ALA A 20 0.15 -27.38 -11.89
C ALA A 20 0.68 -27.61 -10.46
N PRO A 21 2.00 -27.85 -10.29
CA PRO A 21 2.59 -27.93 -8.96
C PRO A 21 2.29 -26.63 -8.21
N PRO A 22 1.98 -26.68 -6.89
CA PRO A 22 1.74 -25.49 -6.11
C PRO A 22 2.93 -24.55 -6.25
N GLN A 23 2.70 -23.38 -6.83
CA GLN A 23 3.71 -22.33 -6.83
C GLN A 23 3.95 -21.91 -5.38
N PRO A 24 5.21 -21.70 -4.95
CA PRO A 24 5.50 -21.12 -3.65
C PRO A 24 4.75 -19.78 -3.55
N GLU A 25 3.85 -19.66 -2.57
CA GLU A 25 3.28 -18.38 -2.18
C GLU A 25 4.47 -17.47 -1.83
N VAL A 26 4.66 -16.40 -2.62
CA VAL A 26 5.60 -15.35 -2.24
C VAL A 26 5.05 -14.76 -0.95
N ALA A 27 5.75 -14.99 0.16
CA ALA A 27 5.34 -14.47 1.45
C ALA A 27 5.21 -12.94 1.34
N GLY A 28 4.02 -12.43 1.66
CA GLY A 28 3.78 -10.99 1.69
C GLY A 28 4.59 -10.28 2.78
N PRO A 29 4.58 -8.93 2.79
CA PRO A 29 5.21 -8.16 3.86
C PRO A 29 4.74 -8.63 5.24
N VAL A 30 5.69 -8.78 6.17
CA VAL A 30 5.41 -9.26 7.54
C VAL A 30 5.29 -8.12 8.56
N ASP A 31 5.75 -6.93 8.19
CA ASP A 31 5.68 -5.70 9.00
C ASP A 31 5.65 -4.46 8.08
N LEU A 32 5.46 -3.28 8.70
CA LEU A 32 5.37 -2.01 7.96
C LEU A 32 6.69 -1.60 7.28
N LYS A 33 7.86 -2.02 7.80
CA LYS A 33 9.16 -1.74 7.16
C LYS A 33 9.35 -2.63 5.92
N ALA A 34 8.88 -3.87 5.97
CA ALA A 34 8.86 -4.77 4.83
C ALA A 34 7.87 -4.28 3.77
N LEU A 35 6.74 -3.71 4.19
CA LEU A 35 5.78 -3.07 3.27
C LEU A 35 6.41 -1.84 2.61
N GLU A 36 7.14 -1.02 3.37
CA GLU A 36 7.95 0.08 2.83
C GLU A 36 8.99 -0.41 1.82
N ALA A 37 9.68 -1.50 2.09
CA ALA A 37 10.71 -2.01 1.18
C ALA A 37 10.15 -2.68 -0.09
N ALA A 38 8.84 -2.92 -0.16
CA ALA A 38 8.23 -3.70 -1.24
C ALA A 38 7.98 -2.91 -2.53
N HIS A 39 8.07 -1.58 -2.50
CA HIS A 39 7.68 -0.71 -3.60
C HIS A 39 8.78 0.29 -3.97
N ASP A 40 8.84 0.65 -5.26
CA ASP A 40 9.57 1.83 -5.71
C ASP A 40 8.70 3.07 -5.53
N TRP A 41 8.70 3.62 -4.31
CA TRP A 41 7.95 4.81 -3.95
C TRP A 41 8.35 6.07 -4.71
N GLN A 42 9.42 6.05 -5.50
CA GLN A 42 9.81 7.21 -6.29
C GLN A 42 9.24 7.17 -7.70
N ASN A 43 9.10 5.98 -8.30
CA ASN A 43 8.80 5.86 -9.74
C ASN A 43 7.49 5.11 -10.05
N GLU A 44 6.94 4.34 -9.11
CA GLU A 44 5.64 3.68 -9.34
C GLU A 44 4.48 4.70 -9.30
N PRO A 45 3.36 4.44 -9.99
CA PRO A 45 2.21 5.34 -9.99
C PRO A 45 1.63 5.58 -8.59
N GLY A 46 1.39 6.85 -8.22
CA GLY A 46 0.91 7.22 -6.89
C GLY A 46 -0.41 6.56 -6.48
N GLU A 47 -1.37 6.44 -7.41
CA GLU A 47 -2.66 5.77 -7.13
C GLU A 47 -2.47 4.30 -6.74
N LYS A 48 -1.58 3.59 -7.45
CA LYS A 48 -1.23 2.20 -7.14
C LYS A 48 -0.54 2.11 -5.80
N LEU A 49 0.46 2.97 -5.55
CA LEU A 49 1.19 3.01 -4.29
C LEU A 49 0.27 3.27 -3.09
N ASN A 50 -0.69 4.18 -3.23
CA ASN A 50 -1.69 4.44 -2.21
C ASN A 50 -2.62 3.25 -1.97
N ALA A 51 -3.08 2.57 -3.02
CA ALA A 51 -3.91 1.39 -2.90
C ALA A 51 -3.15 0.23 -2.22
N ASP A 52 -1.91 -0.01 -2.62
CA ASP A 52 -1.06 -1.07 -2.06
C ASP A 52 -0.69 -0.78 -0.60
N TRP A 53 -0.34 0.47 -0.27
CA TRP A 53 -0.11 0.91 1.10
C TRP A 53 -1.33 0.67 1.98
N ASN A 54 -2.51 1.14 1.55
CA ASN A 54 -3.75 0.97 2.31
C ASN A 54 -4.08 -0.51 2.53
N SER A 55 -3.99 -1.32 1.47
CA SER A 55 -4.24 -2.76 1.57
C SER A 55 -3.24 -3.46 2.50
N GLY A 56 -1.95 -3.12 2.40
CA GLY A 56 -0.89 -3.70 3.25
C GLY A 56 -1.07 -3.33 4.72
N VAL A 57 -1.32 -2.05 5.02
CA VAL A 57 -1.61 -1.57 6.37
C VAL A 57 -2.81 -2.31 6.97
N LYS A 58 -3.91 -2.45 6.23
CA LYS A 58 -5.09 -3.22 6.65
C LYS A 58 -4.77 -4.68 6.96
N ALA A 59 -4.00 -5.33 6.08
CA ALA A 59 -3.63 -6.72 6.25
C ALA A 59 -2.75 -6.95 7.49
N LEU A 60 -1.81 -6.03 7.74
CA LEU A 60 -0.86 -6.11 8.85
C LEU A 60 -1.52 -5.76 10.19
N LEU A 61 -2.27 -4.66 10.25
CA LEU A 61 -2.69 -4.07 11.52
C LEU A 61 -4.15 -4.37 11.88
N GLY A 62 -5.01 -4.66 10.91
CA GLY A 62 -6.46 -4.77 11.12
C GLY A 62 -6.92 -5.92 12.01
N LYS A 63 -6.02 -6.83 12.40
CA LYS A 63 -6.31 -7.97 13.30
C LYS A 63 -5.64 -7.84 14.67
N MET A 64 -4.88 -6.77 14.90
CA MET A 64 -4.13 -6.55 16.12
C MET A 64 -4.99 -5.92 17.21
N SER A 65 -4.51 -6.02 18.46
CA SER A 65 -4.96 -5.09 19.48
C SER A 65 -4.54 -3.67 19.10
N ARG A 66 -5.25 -2.66 19.59
CA ARG A 66 -4.93 -1.27 19.31
C ARG A 66 -3.53 -0.89 19.80
N LEU A 67 -3.15 -1.40 20.98
CA LEU A 67 -1.84 -1.15 21.57
C LEU A 67 -0.71 -1.78 20.73
N ASP A 68 -0.88 -3.02 20.28
CA ASP A 68 0.12 -3.68 19.44
C ASP A 68 0.25 -3.01 18.08
N ALA A 69 -0.88 -2.60 17.48
CA ALA A 69 -0.88 -1.86 16.23
C ALA A 69 -0.12 -0.53 16.36
N ILE A 70 -0.38 0.25 17.43
CA ILE A 70 0.35 1.50 17.70
C ILE A 70 1.83 1.24 17.91
N ALA A 71 2.21 0.22 18.69
CA ALA A 71 3.61 -0.11 18.91
C ALA A 71 4.33 -0.47 17.60
N ALA A 72 3.69 -1.25 16.71
CA ALA A 72 4.22 -1.57 15.40
C ALA A 72 4.38 -0.33 14.49
N ILE A 73 3.41 0.60 14.55
CA ILE A 73 3.45 1.87 13.82
C ILE A 73 4.63 2.75 14.31
N GLU A 74 4.78 2.90 15.63
CA GLU A 74 5.87 3.68 16.22
C GLU A 74 7.25 3.05 15.95
N GLU A 75 7.36 1.72 15.98
CA GLU A 75 8.59 1.00 15.62
C GLU A 75 8.99 1.19 14.14
N ALA A 76 8.00 1.42 13.28
CA ALA A 76 8.18 1.80 11.88
C ALA A 76 8.56 3.28 11.67
N GLY A 77 8.69 4.06 12.76
CA GLY A 77 9.16 5.43 12.76
C GLY A 77 8.08 6.48 12.50
N PHE A 78 6.81 6.11 12.66
CA PHE A 78 5.69 7.06 12.59
C PHE A 78 5.51 7.79 13.92
N SER A 79 4.97 9.00 13.84
CA SER A 79 4.54 9.77 14.99
C SER A 79 3.02 9.82 15.05
N CYS A 80 2.43 9.43 16.17
CA CYS A 80 0.97 9.36 16.35
C CYS A 80 0.41 10.57 17.10
N ILE A 81 -0.71 11.09 16.61
CA ILE A 81 -1.58 12.06 17.30
C ILE A 81 -2.89 11.35 17.62
N TYR A 82 -3.36 11.55 18.85
CA TYR A 82 -4.58 10.92 19.38
C TYR A 82 -5.69 11.96 19.48
N GLY A 83 -6.88 11.60 19.03
CA GLY A 83 -8.09 12.40 19.22
C GLY A 83 -8.51 12.48 20.69
N GLU A 84 -9.51 13.30 20.97
CA GLU A 84 -10.10 13.39 22.31
C GLU A 84 -11.01 12.18 22.58
N ALA A 85 -10.78 11.51 23.70
CA ALA A 85 -11.65 10.44 24.17
C ALA A 85 -12.98 11.01 24.68
N HIS A 86 -14.09 10.30 24.43
CA HIS A 86 -15.41 10.63 24.97
C HIS A 86 -16.05 9.39 25.60
N GLN A 87 -17.11 9.57 26.38
CA GLN A 87 -17.82 8.46 27.02
C GLN A 87 -18.39 7.47 26.00
N ASP A 88 -18.81 7.97 24.84
CA ASP A 88 -19.37 7.15 23.74
C ASP A 88 -18.29 6.54 22.83
N TYR A 89 -17.05 7.02 22.92
CA TYR A 89 -15.89 6.56 22.15
C TYR A 89 -14.65 6.65 23.04
N PRO A 90 -14.48 5.69 23.97
CA PRO A 90 -13.40 5.71 24.95
C PRO A 90 -12.03 5.47 24.30
N ASP A 91 -12.02 4.85 23.12
CA ASP A 91 -10.84 4.60 22.30
C ASP A 91 -10.78 5.65 21.17
N PRO A 92 -10.13 6.81 21.36
CA PRO A 92 -10.10 7.83 20.33
C PRO A 92 -9.34 7.35 19.09
N MET A 93 -9.71 7.91 17.95
CA MET A 93 -8.95 7.73 16.71
C MET A 93 -7.50 8.18 16.93
N ALA A 94 -6.54 7.45 16.36
CA ALA A 94 -5.18 7.96 16.23
C ALA A 94 -4.81 8.05 14.75
N VAL A 95 -4.10 9.12 14.43
CA VAL A 95 -3.55 9.40 13.11
C VAL A 95 -2.04 9.44 13.27
N CYS A 96 -1.35 8.52 12.62
CA CYS A 96 0.09 8.38 12.69
C CYS A 96 0.69 8.74 11.35
N SER A 97 1.64 9.66 11.33
CA SER A 97 2.26 10.13 10.10
C SER A 97 3.77 9.96 10.10
N ARG A 98 4.32 9.74 8.91
CA ARG A 98 5.74 9.77 8.61
C ARG A 98 5.94 10.46 7.28
N SER A 99 6.73 11.52 7.29
CA SER A 99 7.03 12.32 6.11
C SER A 99 8.53 12.33 5.86
N PHE A 100 8.93 12.24 4.60
CA PHE A 100 10.32 12.40 4.20
C PHE A 100 10.40 13.09 2.84
N ALA A 101 11.48 13.83 2.63
CA ALA A 101 11.69 14.59 1.41
C ALA A 101 13.05 14.27 0.78
N THR A 102 13.06 14.19 -0.54
CA THR A 102 14.26 14.28 -1.37
C THR A 102 14.34 15.67 -1.99
N ARG A 103 15.38 15.95 -2.80
CA ARG A 103 15.45 17.21 -3.55
C ARG A 103 14.30 17.42 -4.54
N ALA A 104 13.69 16.34 -5.02
CA ALA A 104 12.71 16.38 -6.09
C ALA A 104 11.28 16.12 -5.60
N CYS A 105 11.12 15.45 -4.45
CA CYS A 105 9.82 14.95 -4.00
C CYS A 105 9.68 14.98 -2.48
N GLN A 106 8.50 15.35 -2.00
CA GLN A 106 8.01 15.08 -0.65
C GLN A 106 7.09 13.85 -0.68
N MET A 107 7.25 12.96 0.30
CA MET A 107 6.43 11.76 0.46
C MET A 107 5.83 11.78 1.87
N ASP A 108 4.51 11.61 1.93
CA ASP A 108 3.73 11.67 3.16
C ASP A 108 2.94 10.38 3.33
N TRP A 109 3.22 9.66 4.41
CA TRP A 109 2.58 8.40 4.75
C TRP A 109 1.75 8.63 5.99
N GLU A 110 0.52 8.15 5.96
CA GLU A 110 -0.40 8.24 7.08
C GLU A 110 -1.04 6.89 7.35
N ILE A 111 -1.29 6.61 8.62
CA ILE A 111 -2.08 5.49 9.11
C ILE A 111 -3.11 6.06 10.09
N SER A 112 -4.39 6.00 9.74
CA SER A 112 -5.48 6.28 10.67
C SER A 112 -6.01 4.99 11.24
N SER A 113 -6.30 4.95 12.53
CA SER A 113 -6.98 3.80 13.12
C SER A 113 -7.95 4.20 14.23
N THR A 114 -9.07 3.49 14.25
CA THR A 114 -10.08 3.51 15.30
C THR A 114 -10.05 2.18 16.03
N ALA A 115 -10.66 2.14 17.22
CA ALA A 115 -10.77 0.93 18.00
C ALA A 115 -12.14 0.78 18.66
N ASP A 116 -12.54 -0.46 18.90
CA ASP A 116 -13.65 -0.84 19.76
C ASP A 116 -13.15 -1.84 20.79
N LYS A 117 -13.30 -1.50 22.07
CA LYS A 117 -12.88 -2.33 23.22
C LYS A 117 -11.41 -2.72 23.14
N GLY A 118 -10.55 -1.79 22.73
CA GLY A 118 -9.10 -1.99 22.63
C GLY A 118 -8.64 -2.85 21.45
N MET A 119 -9.53 -3.28 20.56
CA MET A 119 -9.19 -3.93 19.28
C MET A 119 -9.29 -2.93 18.14
N VAL A 120 -8.44 -3.06 17.12
CA VAL A 120 -8.58 -2.24 15.90
C VAL A 120 -9.96 -2.53 15.29
N LEU A 121 -10.74 -1.47 15.10
CA LEU A 121 -12.04 -1.53 14.42
C LEU A 121 -11.85 -1.24 12.93
N ASP A 122 -11.34 -0.04 12.63
CA ASP A 122 -10.92 0.37 11.31
C ASP A 122 -9.45 0.80 11.33
N VAL A 123 -8.75 0.51 10.24
CA VAL A 123 -7.42 1.05 9.96
C VAL A 123 -7.31 1.32 8.47
N ASP A 124 -6.82 2.50 8.13
CA ASP A 124 -6.59 2.92 6.76
C ASP A 124 -5.17 3.47 6.64
N GLY A 125 -4.51 3.13 5.53
CA GLY A 125 -3.29 3.78 5.11
C GLY A 125 -3.59 4.81 4.03
N SER A 126 -2.88 5.93 4.06
CA SER A 126 -2.78 6.82 2.90
C SER A 126 -1.33 7.13 2.57
N TYR A 127 -1.05 7.22 1.28
CA TYR A 127 0.24 7.61 0.74
C TYR A 127 0.04 8.76 -0.24
N ARG A 128 0.88 9.77 -0.11
CA ARG A 128 0.96 10.89 -1.04
C ARG A 128 2.41 11.13 -1.43
N ARG A 129 2.60 11.53 -2.68
CA ARG A 129 3.87 11.99 -3.23
C ARG A 129 3.62 13.30 -3.96
N ASP A 130 4.42 14.31 -3.63
CA ASP A 130 4.42 15.61 -4.28
C ASP A 130 5.82 15.87 -4.83
N CYS A 131 5.95 15.89 -6.16
CA CYS A 131 7.21 16.01 -6.86
C CYS A 131 7.22 17.24 -7.78
N VAL A 132 8.35 17.96 -7.81
CA VAL A 132 8.57 19.14 -8.66
C VAL A 132 8.40 18.81 -10.14
N GLY A 133 7.58 19.59 -10.85
CA GLY A 133 7.38 19.46 -12.29
C GLY A 133 6.65 18.21 -12.74
N THR A 134 6.02 17.49 -11.81
CA THR A 134 5.23 16.29 -12.07
C THR A 134 3.93 16.36 -11.28
N ASP A 135 2.92 17.03 -11.85
CA ASP A 135 1.53 17.10 -11.37
C ASP A 135 0.83 15.71 -11.35
N GLN A 136 1.59 14.61 -11.37
CA GLN A 136 1.16 13.27 -11.79
C GLN A 136 0.52 12.43 -10.68
N ASP A 137 0.70 12.80 -9.41
CA ASP A 137 0.28 11.97 -8.26
C ASP A 137 -0.96 12.50 -7.53
N TRP A 138 -1.52 13.62 -7.97
CA TRP A 138 -2.78 14.17 -7.45
C TRP A 138 -3.95 13.78 -8.36
N PRO A 139 -5.15 13.49 -7.79
CA PRO A 139 -6.34 13.19 -8.59
C PRO A 139 -6.78 14.38 -9.48
N ASP A 140 -6.37 15.59 -9.12
CA ASP A 140 -6.53 16.83 -9.89
C ASP A 140 -5.15 17.48 -10.10
N ALA A 141 -5.00 18.36 -11.11
CA ALA A 141 -3.78 19.15 -11.27
C ALA A 141 -3.63 20.12 -10.07
N VAL A 142 -2.81 19.75 -9.09
CA VAL A 142 -2.51 20.55 -7.91
C VAL A 142 -1.19 21.26 -8.11
N LYS A 143 -1.15 22.59 -7.90
CA LYS A 143 0.11 23.33 -7.83
C LYS A 143 0.94 22.79 -6.66
N SER A 144 2.10 22.24 -6.95
CA SER A 144 3.04 21.80 -5.92
C SER A 144 3.49 22.98 -5.06
N ALA A 145 3.54 22.79 -3.74
CA ALA A 145 4.08 23.81 -2.83
C ALA A 145 5.57 24.08 -3.11
N ILE A 146 6.28 23.11 -3.69
CA ILE A 146 7.68 23.28 -4.09
C ILE A 146 7.80 24.14 -5.35
N ASP A 147 6.88 23.99 -6.31
CA ASP A 147 6.83 24.85 -7.50
C ASP A 147 6.58 26.32 -7.14
N GLU A 148 5.78 26.59 -6.11
CA GLU A 148 5.53 27.94 -5.61
C GLU A 148 6.77 28.60 -5.01
N GLN A 149 7.67 27.83 -4.38
CA GLN A 149 8.92 28.35 -3.83
C GLN A 149 10.02 28.55 -4.89
N LEU A 150 9.89 27.87 -6.05
CA LEU A 150 10.82 28.01 -7.18
C LEU A 150 10.38 29.07 -8.19
N ALA A 151 9.12 29.52 -8.14
CA ALA A 151 8.64 30.59 -9.00
C ALA A 151 9.42 31.90 -8.70
N PRO A 152 9.95 32.59 -9.72
CA PRO A 152 10.65 33.85 -9.49
C PRO A 152 9.70 34.86 -8.85
N VAL A 153 10.14 35.49 -7.76
CA VAL A 153 9.41 36.56 -7.07
C VAL A 153 9.07 37.64 -8.09
N GLN A 154 7.79 37.79 -8.41
CA GLN A 154 7.35 38.88 -9.28
C GLN A 154 7.50 40.20 -8.53
N PRO A 155 8.14 41.22 -9.12
CA PRO A 155 8.20 42.54 -8.50
C PRO A 155 6.77 43.11 -8.35
N PRO A 156 6.50 43.89 -7.29
CA PRO A 156 5.19 44.52 -7.11
C PRO A 156 4.86 45.43 -8.30
N GLN A 157 3.60 45.38 -8.74
CA GLN A 157 3.06 46.23 -9.80
C GLN A 157 2.90 47.69 -9.36
#